data_AF-A0A8D8Z3G8-F1
#
_entry.id   AF-A0A8D8Z3G8-F1
#
_cell.length_a   1.000
_cell.length_b   1.000
_cell.length_c   1.000
_cell.angle_alpha   90.00
_cell.angle_beta   90.00
_cell.angle_gamma   90.00
#
_symmetry.space_group_name_H-M   'P 1'
#
loop_
_entity.id
_entity.type
_entity.pdbx_description
1 polymer ?
#
loop_
_entity_poly.entity_id
_entity_poly.type
_entity_poly.pdbx_seq_one_letter_code
_entity_poly.pdbx_strand_id
1 'polypeptide(L)'
;MGNNSVLGSLKRKKKKSGHGETEDSFQEIGMTTETIMDYFDKRDHLVEPEIESDEDSEIQKFYKSKNVLMTGASGFIGTILLEKLLRCTDVRKVYVLFRGKRNQGLDERLREYFAEDVFDRLRKEKGEFHHRVVILNGDLREHNLGLDEETREFLMEEINVVFHVAATVKFDEH
;
A
#
# COMPACT_ATOMS: atom_id res chain seq x y z
N MET A 1 -33.05 23.11 -41.50
CA MET A 1 -32.64 24.13 -42.48
C MET A 1 -32.14 25.33 -41.70
N GLY A 2 -30.95 25.90 -41.85
CA GLY A 2 -29.79 25.63 -42.68
C GLY A 2 -28.52 26.16 -42.00
N ASN A 3 -27.38 25.87 -42.63
CA ASN A 3 -26.01 25.93 -42.14
C ASN A 3 -25.33 27.32 -42.16
N ASN A 4 -24.12 27.33 -41.56
CA ASN A 4 -22.89 28.12 -41.86
C ASN A 4 -22.80 29.55 -41.27
N SER A 5 -21.66 30.09 -40.79
CA SER A 5 -20.22 29.72 -40.89
C SER A 5 -19.31 30.64 -40.02
N VAL A 6 -18.18 30.08 -39.54
CA VAL A 6 -16.78 30.61 -39.58
C VAL A 6 -16.27 31.72 -38.62
N LEU A 7 -15.38 31.26 -37.72
CA LEU A 7 -14.04 31.76 -37.26
C LEU A 7 -13.82 33.16 -36.66
N GLY A 8 -13.14 33.16 -35.50
CA GLY A 8 -12.43 34.30 -34.91
C GLY A 8 -11.57 33.93 -33.69
N SER A 9 -10.31 33.57 -33.92
CA SER A 9 -9.29 33.11 -32.97
C SER A 9 -8.98 34.06 -31.79
N LEU A 10 -8.76 33.51 -30.58
CA LEU A 10 -7.88 34.13 -29.57
C LEU A 10 -6.86 33.11 -29.03
N LYS A 11 -5.59 33.36 -29.38
CA LYS A 11 -4.39 32.59 -29.02
C LYS A 11 -4.10 32.71 -27.51
N ARG A 12 -3.98 31.59 -26.79
CA ARG A 12 -3.22 31.53 -25.52
C ARG A 12 -1.82 30.98 -25.79
N LYS A 13 -0.81 31.76 -25.42
CA LYS A 13 0.62 31.48 -25.59
C LYS A 13 1.03 30.19 -24.85
N LYS A 14 1.72 29.31 -25.57
CA LYS A 14 2.53 28.22 -25.02
C LYS A 14 3.65 28.79 -24.15
N LYS A 15 3.81 28.28 -22.93
CA LYS A 15 5.09 28.29 -22.20
C LYS A 15 5.61 26.84 -22.24
N LYS A 16 6.74 26.66 -22.93
CA LYS A 16 7.47 25.39 -23.10
C LYS A 16 8.39 25.14 -21.90
N SER A 17 8.85 23.87 -21.85
CA SER A 17 9.97 23.23 -21.12
C SER A 17 9.69 22.86 -19.66
N GLY A 18 9.85 21.60 -19.21
CA GLY A 18 10.50 20.41 -19.79
C GLY A 18 9.60 19.16 -19.79
N HIS A 19 9.62 18.46 -20.92
CA HIS A 19 9.17 17.08 -21.11
C HIS A 19 10.43 16.28 -21.49
N GLY A 20 10.48 15.03 -21.04
CA GLY A 20 11.66 14.18 -21.01
C GLY A 20 12.21 14.25 -19.60
N GLU A 21 11.83 13.38 -18.69
CA GLU A 21 12.50 12.07 -18.57
C GLU A 21 11.62 10.98 -17.91
N THR A 22 10.32 11.19 -17.69
CA THR A 22 9.47 10.24 -16.94
C THR A 22 8.58 9.32 -17.80
N GLU A 23 8.52 9.51 -19.11
CA GLU A 23 7.78 8.60 -20.03
C GLU A 23 8.66 7.46 -20.59
N ASP A 24 9.98 7.60 -20.54
CA ASP A 24 10.90 6.66 -21.22
C ASP A 24 11.19 5.37 -20.43
N SER A 25 10.94 5.33 -19.12
CA SER A 25 11.19 4.11 -18.32
C SER A 25 10.14 3.01 -18.50
N PHE A 26 9.02 3.29 -19.17
CA PHE A 26 7.97 2.31 -19.44
C PHE A 26 7.93 1.83 -20.91
N GLN A 27 8.64 2.50 -21.82
CA GLN A 27 8.70 2.09 -23.23
C GLN A 27 9.60 0.88 -23.49
N GLU A 28 10.57 0.61 -22.62
CA GLU A 28 11.53 -0.50 -22.79
C GLU A 28 10.90 -1.90 -22.68
N ILE A 29 9.67 -2.00 -22.16
CA ILE A 29 8.92 -3.26 -22.00
C ILE A 29 7.75 -3.37 -23.00
N GLY A 30 7.50 -2.31 -23.81
CA GLY A 30 6.43 -2.31 -24.81
C GLY A 30 5.00 -2.44 -24.26
N MET A 31 4.79 -2.17 -22.96
CA MET A 31 3.49 -2.32 -22.31
C MET A 31 2.83 -0.95 -22.15
N THR A 32 1.67 -0.75 -22.80
CA THR A 32 0.92 0.51 -22.67
C THR A 32 0.19 0.55 -21.33
N THR A 33 -0.21 1.74 -20.88
CA THR A 33 -1.06 1.90 -19.69
C THR A 33 -2.36 1.12 -19.84
N GLU A 34 -2.90 1.04 -21.06
CA GLU A 34 -4.08 0.24 -21.41
C GLU A 34 -3.81 -1.26 -21.24
N THR A 35 -2.65 -1.77 -21.66
CA THR A 35 -2.25 -3.17 -21.43
C THR A 35 -2.04 -3.47 -19.94
N ILE A 36 -1.49 -2.53 -19.16
CA ILE A 36 -1.33 -2.67 -17.71
C ILE A 36 -2.70 -2.73 -17.03
N MET A 37 -3.60 -1.82 -17.38
CA MET A 37 -4.95 -1.79 -16.82
C MET A 37 -5.75 -3.03 -17.22
N ASP A 38 -5.68 -3.45 -18.48
CA ASP A 38 -6.28 -4.69 -18.98
C ASP A 38 -5.71 -5.93 -18.27
N TYR A 39 -4.41 -5.95 -17.94
CA TYR A 39 -3.81 -7.03 -17.15
C TYR A 39 -4.38 -7.07 -15.72
N PHE A 40 -4.51 -5.92 -15.06
CA PHE A 40 -5.07 -5.86 -13.70
C PHE A 40 -6.56 -6.21 -13.69
N ASP A 41 -7.34 -5.69 -14.65
CA ASP A 41 -8.77 -5.96 -14.79
C ASP A 41 -9.02 -7.45 -15.11
N LYS A 42 -8.24 -8.01 -16.06
CA LYS A 42 -8.26 -9.45 -16.31
C LYS A 42 -7.88 -10.23 -15.08
N ARG A 43 -6.82 -9.86 -14.36
CA ARG A 43 -6.38 -10.55 -13.12
C ARG A 43 -7.44 -10.51 -12.03
N ASP A 44 -8.13 -9.39 -11.85
CA ASP A 44 -9.22 -9.26 -10.88
C ASP A 44 -10.44 -10.10 -11.29
N HIS A 45 -10.58 -10.42 -12.59
CA HIS A 45 -11.55 -11.34 -13.16
C HIS A 45 -11.02 -12.76 -13.43
N LEU A 46 -9.73 -13.01 -13.22
CA LEU A 46 -9.18 -14.36 -13.27
C LEU A 46 -9.70 -15.06 -12.03
N VAL A 47 -10.58 -16.04 -12.26
CA VAL A 47 -10.84 -17.07 -11.27
C VAL A 47 -9.49 -17.77 -11.10
N GLU A 48 -8.79 -17.46 -10.00
CA GLU A 48 -7.66 -18.28 -9.56
C GLU A 48 -8.16 -19.72 -9.59
N PRO A 49 -7.47 -20.65 -10.29
CA PRO A 49 -7.95 -22.02 -10.36
C PRO A 49 -8.24 -22.47 -8.93
N GLU A 50 -9.44 -23.01 -8.70
CA GLU A 50 -9.78 -23.63 -7.42
C GLU A 50 -8.78 -24.77 -7.23
N ILE A 51 -7.71 -24.47 -6.51
CA ILE A 51 -6.89 -25.49 -5.89
C ILE A 51 -7.80 -25.98 -4.76
N GLU A 52 -8.61 -27.00 -5.05
CA GLU A 52 -9.33 -27.78 -4.04
C GLU A 52 -8.27 -28.49 -3.18
N SER A 53 -7.69 -27.75 -2.26
CA SER A 53 -7.03 -28.30 -1.10
C SER A 53 -7.69 -27.66 0.12
N ASP A 54 -8.41 -28.47 0.90
CA ASP A 54 -8.93 -28.09 2.21
C ASP A 54 -7.81 -27.76 3.23
N GLU A 55 -6.54 -27.87 2.82
CA GLU A 55 -5.38 -27.59 3.66
C GLU A 55 -4.80 -26.20 3.41
N ASP A 56 -4.49 -25.51 4.52
CA ASP A 56 -3.68 -24.29 4.52
C ASP A 56 -2.36 -24.52 3.76
N SER A 57 -2.00 -23.58 2.88
CA SER A 57 -0.66 -23.54 2.26
C SER A 57 0.43 -23.40 3.33
N GLU A 58 1.67 -23.76 2.98
CA GLU A 58 2.81 -23.60 3.90
C GLU A 58 3.02 -22.15 4.37
N ILE A 59 2.67 -21.17 3.53
CA ILE A 59 2.69 -19.74 3.89
C ILE A 59 1.61 -19.45 4.94
N GLN A 60 0.39 -19.94 4.74
CA GLN A 60 -0.70 -19.76 5.72
C GLN A 60 -0.37 -20.42 7.05
N LYS A 61 0.12 -21.68 7.02
CA LYS A 61 0.60 -22.40 8.20
C LYS A 61 1.70 -21.63 8.92
N PHE A 62 2.65 -21.05 8.19
CA PHE A 62 3.74 -20.28 8.79
C PHE A 62 3.24 -19.04 9.53
N TYR A 63 2.27 -18.29 8.99
CA TYR A 63 1.79 -17.04 9.60
C TYR A 63 0.69 -17.26 10.65
N LYS A 64 0.13 -18.46 10.74
CA LYS A 64 -0.93 -18.80 11.69
C LYS A 64 -0.53 -18.44 13.12
N SER A 65 -1.37 -17.64 13.77
CA SER A 65 -1.19 -17.15 15.15
C SER A 65 0.07 -16.32 15.40
N LYS A 66 0.80 -15.90 14.36
CA LYS A 66 2.01 -15.08 14.52
C LYS A 66 1.69 -13.61 14.72
N ASN A 67 2.54 -12.94 15.47
CA ASN A 67 2.61 -11.49 15.54
C ASN A 67 3.68 -10.97 14.57
N VAL A 68 3.32 -9.97 13.79
CA VAL A 68 4.20 -9.37 12.77
C VAL A 68 4.46 -7.92 13.11
N LEU A 69 5.72 -7.48 13.12
CA LEU A 69 6.08 -6.06 13.15
C LEU A 69 6.36 -5.59 11.73
N MET A 70 5.75 -4.49 11.31
CA MET A 70 5.94 -3.93 9.98
C MET A 70 6.28 -2.43 10.04
N THR A 71 7.27 -2.05 9.24
CA THR A 71 7.62 -0.65 8.99
C THR A 71 7.35 -0.34 7.52
N GLY A 72 6.99 0.91 7.22
CA GLY A 72 6.69 1.33 5.85
C GLY A 72 5.33 0.87 5.33
N ALA A 73 4.41 0.51 6.21
CA ALA A 73 3.08 0.03 5.83
C ALA A 73 2.28 1.04 5.01
N SER A 74 2.38 2.34 5.29
CA SER A 74 1.69 3.37 4.48
C SER A 74 2.38 3.66 3.14
N GLY A 75 3.40 2.88 2.76
CA GLY A 75 4.04 2.96 1.45
C GLY A 75 3.32 2.07 0.44
N PHE A 76 3.62 2.24 -0.84
CA PHE A 76 3.00 1.51 -1.94
C PHE A 76 3.01 -0.02 -1.72
N ILE A 77 4.19 -0.61 -1.50
CA ILE A 77 4.33 -2.06 -1.27
C ILE A 77 3.83 -2.45 0.12
N GLY A 78 4.10 -1.63 1.15
CA GLY A 78 3.72 -1.94 2.52
C GLY A 78 2.20 -2.06 2.72
N THR A 79 1.42 -1.28 1.97
CA THR A 79 -0.05 -1.26 2.09
C THR A 79 -0.62 -2.56 1.53
N ILE A 80 -0.11 -2.98 0.36
CA ILE A 80 -0.48 -4.25 -0.28
C ILE A 80 -0.05 -5.43 0.59
N LEU A 81 1.14 -5.36 1.21
CA LEU A 81 1.61 -6.42 2.10
C LEU A 81 0.71 -6.56 3.34
N LEU A 82 0.31 -5.44 3.96
CA LEU A 82 -0.63 -5.45 5.09
C LEU A 82 -1.95 -6.12 4.71
N GLU A 83 -2.52 -5.70 3.58
CA GLU A 83 -3.75 -6.24 3.00
C GLU A 83 -3.66 -7.76 2.83
N LYS A 84 -2.58 -8.24 2.19
CA LYS A 84 -2.36 -9.65 1.91
C LYS A 84 -2.16 -10.48 3.18
N LEU A 85 -1.40 -9.98 4.15
CA LEU A 85 -1.23 -10.67 5.43
C LEU A 85 -2.59 -10.85 6.13
N LEU A 86 -3.42 -9.80 6.17
CA LEU A 86 -4.71 -9.84 6.84
C LEU A 86 -5.75 -10.70 6.10
N ARG A 87 -5.76 -10.67 4.76
CA ARG A 87 -6.76 -11.37 3.95
C ARG A 87 -6.39 -12.83 3.71
N CYS A 88 -5.15 -13.10 3.34
CA CYS A 88 -4.72 -14.41 2.86
C CYS A 88 -4.17 -15.31 3.96
N THR A 89 -3.90 -14.78 5.17
CA THR A 89 -3.32 -15.55 6.28
C THR A 89 -4.10 -15.42 7.58
N ASP A 90 -3.81 -16.31 8.52
CA ASP A 90 -4.34 -16.29 9.88
C ASP A 90 -3.34 -15.66 10.89
N VAL A 91 -2.73 -14.52 10.50
CA VAL A 91 -1.87 -13.73 11.39
C VAL A 91 -2.65 -13.24 12.61
N ARG A 92 -2.07 -13.37 13.82
CA ARG A 92 -2.72 -12.95 15.06
C ARG A 92 -2.87 -11.43 15.10
N LYS A 93 -1.74 -10.72 15.02
CA LYS A 93 -1.69 -9.24 15.01
C LYS A 93 -0.56 -8.74 14.13
N VAL A 94 -0.80 -7.61 13.47
CA VAL A 94 0.21 -6.84 12.75
C VAL A 94 0.43 -5.52 13.48
N TYR A 95 1.62 -5.35 14.03
CA TYR A 95 2.09 -4.13 14.68
C TYR A 95 2.74 -3.26 13.62
N VAL A 96 2.25 -2.04 13.46
CA VAL A 96 2.65 -1.19 12.35
C VAL A 96 3.20 0.12 12.86
N LEU A 97 4.45 0.39 12.50
CA LEU A 97 5.11 1.66 12.82
C LEU A 97 4.57 2.77 11.92
N PHE A 98 3.80 3.68 12.49
CA PHE A 98 3.32 4.89 11.82
C PHE A 98 4.07 6.11 12.34
N ARG A 99 4.61 6.88 11.40
CA ARG A 99 5.19 8.19 11.71
C ARG A 99 4.10 9.24 11.82
N GLY A 100 3.92 9.80 13.01
CA GLY A 100 3.05 10.96 13.21
C GLY A 100 3.43 12.13 12.29
N LYS A 101 2.43 12.82 11.73
CA LYS A 101 2.62 14.09 11.02
C LYS A 101 2.30 15.24 11.99
N ARG A 102 3.06 16.33 11.92
CA ARG A 102 2.63 17.59 12.53
C ARG A 102 1.31 17.98 11.85
N ASN A 103 0.25 18.18 12.65
CA ASN A 103 -1.06 18.73 12.27
C ASN A 103 -2.17 17.75 11.82
N GLN A 104 -2.02 16.43 11.97
CA GLN A 104 -3.14 15.48 11.80
C GLN A 104 -3.14 14.47 12.94
N GLY A 105 -4.30 14.21 13.52
CA GLY A 105 -4.45 13.18 14.56
C GLY A 105 -4.18 11.78 14.00
N LEU A 106 -3.56 10.91 14.80
CA LEU A 106 -3.26 9.53 14.41
C LEU A 106 -4.54 8.78 13.98
N ASP A 107 -5.63 8.94 14.72
CA ASP A 107 -6.91 8.27 14.45
C ASP A 107 -7.54 8.69 13.12
N GLU A 108 -7.48 9.97 12.78
CA GLU A 108 -8.01 10.49 11.50
C GLU A 108 -7.20 9.93 10.33
N ARG A 109 -5.87 9.96 10.44
CA ARG A 109 -4.98 9.38 9.43
C ARG A 109 -5.20 7.89 9.24
N LEU A 110 -5.40 7.15 10.32
CA LEU A 110 -5.67 5.71 10.24
C LEU A 110 -7.01 5.43 9.58
N ARG A 111 -8.03 6.24 9.90
CA ARG A 111 -9.33 6.14 9.25
C ARG A 111 -9.22 6.38 7.74
N GLU A 112 -8.48 7.41 7.33
CA GLU A 112 -8.21 7.68 5.91
C GLU A 112 -7.42 6.54 5.25
N TYR A 113 -6.35 6.08 5.89
CA TYR A 113 -5.51 4.99 5.38
C TYR A 113 -6.30 3.70 5.18
N PHE A 114 -7.10 3.29 6.17
CA PHE A 114 -7.93 2.11 6.04
C PHE A 114 -9.14 2.33 5.14
N ALA A 115 -9.50 3.56 4.77
CA ALA A 115 -10.55 3.84 3.79
C ALA A 115 -10.09 3.68 2.33
N GLU A 116 -8.79 3.49 2.07
CA GLU A 116 -8.26 3.28 0.71
C GLU A 116 -8.86 2.02 0.04
N ASP A 117 -9.08 2.09 -1.28
CA ASP A 117 -9.71 1.04 -2.11
C ASP A 117 -8.95 -0.30 -2.04
N VAL A 118 -7.64 -0.26 -1.80
CA VAL A 118 -6.80 -1.47 -1.63
C VAL A 118 -7.34 -2.41 -0.54
N PHE A 119 -8.01 -1.88 0.47
CA PHE A 119 -8.60 -2.65 1.56
C PHE A 119 -10.05 -3.10 1.29
N ASP A 120 -10.67 -2.75 0.16
CA ASP A 120 -12.06 -3.12 -0.14
C ASP A 120 -12.28 -4.64 -0.18
N ARG A 121 -11.35 -5.35 -0.81
CA ARG A 121 -11.42 -6.81 -0.89
C ARG A 121 -11.27 -7.45 0.49
N LEU A 122 -10.33 -6.96 1.31
CA LEU A 122 -10.17 -7.38 2.69
C LEU A 122 -11.46 -7.15 3.51
N ARG A 123 -12.07 -5.96 3.40
CA ARG A 123 -13.35 -5.64 4.06
C ARG A 123 -14.45 -6.61 3.65
N LYS A 124 -14.58 -6.89 2.36
CA LYS A 124 -15.60 -7.79 1.81
C LYS A 124 -15.42 -9.24 2.28
N GLU A 125 -14.19 -9.74 2.32
CA GLU A 125 -13.89 -11.14 2.65
C GLU A 125 -13.76 -11.42 4.16
N LYS A 126 -13.26 -10.46 4.95
CA LYS A 126 -12.95 -10.66 6.37
C LYS A 126 -13.74 -9.76 7.34
N GLY A 127 -14.51 -8.79 6.83
CA GLY A 127 -15.24 -7.84 7.67
C GLY A 127 -14.31 -6.88 8.41
N GLU A 128 -14.62 -6.63 9.68
CA GLU A 128 -13.85 -5.72 10.55
C GLU A 128 -12.48 -6.30 10.91
N PHE A 129 -11.42 -5.85 10.23
CA PHE A 129 -10.04 -6.33 10.43
C PHE A 129 -9.21 -5.44 11.38
N HIS A 130 -9.71 -4.26 11.75
CA HIS A 130 -8.96 -3.26 12.51
C HIS A 130 -8.40 -3.80 13.84
N HIS A 131 -9.11 -4.71 14.51
CA HIS A 131 -8.68 -5.33 15.77
C HIS A 131 -7.40 -6.18 15.64
N ARG A 132 -7.02 -6.59 14.42
CA ARG A 132 -5.78 -7.32 14.11
C ARG A 132 -4.61 -6.39 13.82
N VAL A 133 -4.82 -5.07 13.78
CA VAL A 133 -3.76 -4.10 13.51
C VAL A 133 -3.52 -3.24 14.75
N VAL A 134 -2.27 -3.16 15.20
CA VAL A 134 -1.85 -2.31 16.32
C VAL A 134 -0.92 -1.25 15.78
N ILE A 135 -1.22 0.01 16.05
CA ILE A 135 -0.43 1.13 15.55
C ILE A 135 0.57 1.55 16.61
N LEU A 136 1.84 1.57 16.22
CA LEU A 136 2.94 2.05 17.03
C LEU A 136 3.33 3.43 16.52
N ASN A 137 3.17 4.45 17.36
CA ASN A 137 3.63 5.79 17.04
C ASN A 137 5.15 5.83 17.16
N GLY A 138 5.85 5.81 16.03
CA GLY A 138 7.30 5.78 16.03
C GLY A 138 7.92 6.18 14.71
N ASP A 139 9.23 6.37 14.72
CA ASP A 139 10.01 6.89 13.62
C ASP A 139 11.36 6.17 13.58
N LEU A 140 11.66 5.58 12.42
CA LEU A 140 12.90 4.85 12.18
C LEU A 140 14.17 5.70 12.36
N ARG A 141 14.03 7.02 12.33
CA ARG A 141 15.14 7.97 12.47
C ARG A 141 15.45 8.29 13.93
N GLU A 142 14.53 7.96 14.84
CA GLU A 142 14.69 8.18 16.27
C GLU A 142 15.39 6.99 16.92
N HIS A 143 16.12 7.26 17.99
CA HIS A 143 16.68 6.19 18.81
C HIS A 143 15.56 5.27 19.28
N ASN A 144 15.81 3.95 19.27
CA ASN A 144 14.81 2.97 19.68
C ASN A 144 13.46 3.07 18.92
N LEU A 145 13.49 3.58 17.68
CA LEU A 145 12.31 3.81 16.85
C LEU A 145 11.32 4.85 17.42
N GLY A 146 11.74 5.63 18.43
CA GLY A 146 10.86 6.54 19.16
C GLY A 146 9.87 5.84 20.10
N LEU A 147 10.09 4.56 20.40
CA LEU A 147 9.24 3.77 21.30
C LEU A 147 9.80 3.79 22.73
N ASP A 148 8.90 3.75 23.71
CA ASP A 148 9.26 3.57 25.11
C ASP A 148 9.80 2.16 25.41
N GLU A 149 10.39 2.00 26.58
CA GLU A 149 11.04 0.74 27.00
C GLU A 149 10.05 -0.41 27.11
N GLU A 150 8.89 -0.19 27.75
CA GLU A 150 7.84 -1.19 27.93
C GLU A 150 7.33 -1.73 26.59
N THR A 151 7.04 -0.84 25.63
CA THR A 151 6.62 -1.23 24.28
C THR A 151 7.70 -2.06 23.60
N ARG A 152 8.97 -1.70 23.77
CA ARG A 152 10.08 -2.44 23.15
C ARG A 152 10.26 -3.83 23.75
N GLU A 153 10.21 -3.95 25.06
CA GLU A 153 10.29 -5.24 25.75
C GLU A 153 9.16 -6.16 25.29
N PHE A 154 7.92 -5.64 25.26
CA PHE A 154 6.78 -6.35 24.71
C PHE A 154 7.03 -6.82 23.26
N LEU A 155 7.52 -5.93 22.38
CA LEU A 155 7.78 -6.29 20.99
C LEU A 155 8.91 -7.34 20.86
N MET A 156 9.92 -7.30 21.73
CA MET A 156 11.01 -8.29 21.73
C MET A 156 10.50 -9.68 22.13
N GLU A 157 9.52 -9.76 23.02
CA GLU A 157 8.95 -11.03 23.48
C GLU A 157 7.89 -11.60 22.52
N GLU A 158 7.04 -10.73 21.98
CA GLU A 158 5.83 -11.16 21.27
C GLU A 158 5.99 -11.27 19.75
N ILE A 159 6.90 -10.52 19.12
CA ILE A 159 7.02 -10.48 17.66
C ILE A 159 7.72 -11.73 17.12
N ASN A 160 7.11 -12.35 16.10
CA ASN A 160 7.67 -13.53 15.46
C ASN A 160 8.30 -13.23 14.10
N VAL A 161 7.82 -12.20 13.39
CA VAL A 161 8.27 -11.83 12.05
C VAL A 161 8.38 -10.32 11.95
N VAL A 162 9.44 -9.84 11.29
CA VAL A 162 9.64 -8.41 11.02
C VAL A 162 9.68 -8.18 9.51
N PHE A 163 8.82 -7.27 9.03
CA PHE A 163 8.89 -6.73 7.68
C PHE A 163 9.42 -5.29 7.70
N HIS A 164 10.61 -5.10 7.13
CA HIS A 164 11.19 -3.78 6.93
C HIS A 164 10.97 -3.30 5.50
N VAL A 165 9.85 -2.61 5.25
CA VAL A 165 9.45 -2.12 3.91
C VAL A 165 9.58 -0.60 3.81
N ALA A 166 9.98 0.06 4.89
CA ALA A 166 10.19 1.50 4.89
C ALA A 166 11.41 1.86 4.03
N ALA A 167 11.19 2.67 3.00
CA ALA A 167 12.24 3.23 2.18
C ALA A 167 12.02 4.73 1.99
N THR A 168 13.12 5.49 1.88
CA THR A 168 13.06 6.89 1.43
C THR A 168 13.10 6.89 -0.09
N VAL A 169 11.97 7.15 -0.73
CA VAL A 169 11.93 7.34 -2.18
C VAL A 169 12.08 8.83 -2.45
N LYS A 170 13.34 9.30 -2.48
CA LYS A 170 13.66 10.62 -3.01
C LYS A 170 14.15 10.42 -4.44
N PHE A 171 13.32 10.77 -5.41
CA PHE A 171 13.72 10.87 -6.81
C PHE A 171 14.28 12.28 -7.05
N ASP A 172 15.43 12.58 -6.47
CA ASP A 172 16.20 13.78 -6.81
C ASP A 172 17.67 13.36 -6.84
N GLU A 173 18.10 12.81 -7.98
CA GLU A 173 19.50 12.80 -8.37
C GLU A 173 19.78 14.16 -9.04
N HIS A 174 20.75 14.90 -8.52
CA HIS A 174 21.28 16.13 -9.13
C HIS A 174 22.69 15.86 -9.64
#